data_AF-A0A3A5MAZ7-F1
#
_entry.id   AF-A0A3A5MAZ7-F1
#
_cell.length_a   1.000
_cell.length_b   1.000
_cell.length_c   1.000
_cell.angle_alpha   90.00
_cell.angle_beta   90.00
_cell.angle_gamma   90.00
#
_symmetry.space_group_name_H-M   'P 1'
#
loop_
_entity.id
_entity.type
_entity.pdbx_description
1 polymer ?
#
loop_
_entity_poly.entity_id
_entity_poly.type
_entity_poly.pdbx_seq_one_letter_code
_entity_poly.pdbx_strand_id
1 'polypeptide(L)' 'MNARNTIVLAVDQSDLTEALGCTSEVVESMQDNGVLESQGQLWEIGPARDYLRDAAWADHHWH' A
#
# COMPACT_ATOMS: atom_id res chain seq x y z
N MET A 1 2.44 -25.95 16.90
CA MET A 1 2.66 -25.66 15.47
C MET A 1 2.61 -24.15 15.33
N ASN A 2 3.69 -23.48 14.93
CA ASN A 2 3.67 -22.02 14.72
C ASN A 2 2.89 -21.73 13.44
N ALA A 3 1.78 -21.00 13.53
CA ALA A 3 1.04 -20.57 12.35
C ALA A 3 1.93 -19.63 11.53
N ARG A 4 2.24 -20.00 10.29
CA ARG A 4 2.94 -19.09 9.37
C ARG A 4 1.93 -18.02 8.95
N ASN A 5 2.20 -16.77 9.33
CA ASN A 5 1.40 -15.65 8.84
C ASN A 5 1.78 -15.37 7.38
N THR A 6 0.81 -15.48 6.47
CA THR A 6 0.97 -15.11 5.06
C THR A 6 0.63 -13.63 4.91
N ILE A 7 1.55 -12.84 4.35
CA ILE A 7 1.35 -11.41 4.08
C ILE A 7 1.32 -11.21 2.57
N VAL A 8 0.30 -10.51 2.08
CA VAL A 8 0.15 -10.14 0.68
C VAL A 8 0.12 -8.61 0.56
N LEU A 9 0.79 -8.08 -0.46
CA LEU A 9 0.61 -6.69 -0.87
C LEU A 9 -0.58 -6.65 -1.82
N ALA A 10 -1.71 -6.16 -1.32
CA ALA A 10 -2.88 -5.90 -2.13
C ALA A 10 -2.99 -4.39 -2.35
N VAL A 11 -3.10 -3.99 -3.62
CA VAL A 11 -3.34 -2.60 -4.00
C VAL A 11 -4.82 -2.27 -3.79
N ASP A 12 -5.71 -3.25 -4.04
CA ASP A 12 -7.14 -3.11 -3.81
C ASP A 12 -7.83 -4.41 -3.36
N GLN A 13 -9.16 -4.35 -3.18
CA GLN A 13 -9.96 -5.48 -2.71
C GLN A 13 -10.03 -6.64 -3.71
N SER A 14 -9.85 -6.37 -5.01
CA SER A 14 -9.84 -7.39 -6.06
C SER A 14 -8.60 -8.28 -5.93
N ASP A 15 -7.44 -7.68 -5.65
CA ASP A 15 -6.21 -8.43 -5.37
C ASP A 15 -6.40 -9.37 -4.17
N LEU A 16 -7.15 -8.93 -3.15
CA LEU A 16 -7.50 -9.77 -2.01
C LEU A 16 -8.44 -10.89 -2.39
N THR A 17 -9.46 -10.63 -3.22
CA THR A 17 -10.37 -11.69 -3.70
C THR A 17 -9.66 -12.75 -4.53
N GLU A 18 -8.70 -12.34 -5.37
CA GLU A 18 -7.88 -13.28 -6.16
C GLU A 18 -6.93 -14.07 -5.25
N ALA A 19 -6.22 -13.41 -4.35
CA ALA A 19 -5.29 -14.05 -3.43
C ALA A 19 -5.96 -15.03 -2.45
N LEU A 20 -7.19 -14.71 -2.04
CA LEU A 20 -7.99 -15.52 -1.11
C LEU A 20 -8.92 -16.51 -1.82
N GLY A 21 -9.12 -16.36 -3.14
CA GLY A 21 -10.00 -17.20 -3.95
C GLY A 21 -11.48 -17.10 -3.56
N CYS A 22 -11.93 -15.94 -3.06
CA CYS A 22 -13.29 -15.74 -2.55
C CYS A 22 -13.94 -14.46 -3.09
N THR A 23 -15.22 -14.27 -2.84
CA THR A 23 -15.96 -13.07 -3.29
C THR A 23 -15.62 -11.85 -2.44
N SER A 24 -15.84 -10.67 -3.00
CA SER A 24 -15.62 -9.39 -2.31
C SER A 24 -16.45 -9.24 -1.03
N GLU A 25 -17.70 -9.70 -1.04
CA GLU A 25 -18.58 -9.73 0.14
C GLU A 25 -17.96 -10.53 1.31
N VAL A 26 -17.26 -11.62 1.00
CA VAL A 26 -16.59 -12.45 2.00
C VAL A 26 -15.34 -11.75 2.52
N VAL A 27 -14.58 -11.08 1.64
CA VAL A 27 -13.42 -10.25 2.04
C VAL A 27 -13.84 -9.10 2.96
N GLU A 28 -14.92 -8.38 2.62
CA GLU A 28 -15.48 -7.29 3.43
C GLU A 28 -15.94 -7.80 4.79
N SER A 29 -16.68 -8.91 4.82
CA SER A 29 -17.07 -9.56 6.08
C SER A 29 -15.85 -9.94 6.94
N MET A 30 -14.75 -10.42 6.34
CA MET A 30 -13.53 -10.72 7.09
C MET A 30 -12.82 -9.47 7.63
N GLN A 31 -12.87 -8.35 6.91
CA GLN A 31 -12.33 -7.07 7.38
C GLN A 31 -13.18 -6.52 8.54
N ASP A 32 -14.50 -6.52 8.40
CA ASP A 32 -15.43 -6.03 9.43
C ASP A 32 -15.33 -6.82 10.73
N ASN A 33 -15.08 -8.13 10.62
CA ASN A 33 -14.89 -9.01 11.76
C ASN A 33 -13.46 -9.04 12.31
N GLY A 34 -12.53 -8.25 11.73
CA GLY A 34 -11.13 -8.17 12.17
C GLY A 34 -10.30 -9.42 11.88
N VAL A 35 -10.74 -10.28 10.96
CA VAL A 35 -10.01 -11.46 10.50
C VAL A 35 -8.89 -11.05 9.52
N LEU A 36 -9.15 -10.02 8.71
CA LEU A 36 -8.15 -9.39 7.85
C LEU A 36 -7.74 -8.04 8.43
N GLU A 37 -6.46 -7.88 8.72
CA GLU A 37 -5.88 -6.59 9.11
C GLU A 37 -5.11 -5.96 7.96
N SER A 38 -5.38 -4.69 7.69
CA SER A 38 -4.58 -3.88 6.77
C SER A 38 -3.36 -3.32 7.49
N GLN A 39 -2.16 -3.60 6.96
CA GLN A 39 -0.88 -3.18 7.55
C GLN A 39 -0.30 -1.89 6.92
N GLY A 40 -1.15 -0.98 6.43
CA GLY A 40 -0.76 0.38 5.98
C GLY A 40 -0.51 0.53 4.47
N GLN A 41 -0.29 1.79 4.04
CA GLN A 41 -0.27 2.20 2.61
C GLN A 41 1.16 2.36 2.03
N LEU A 42 1.29 2.04 0.74
CA LEU A 42 2.46 2.24 -0.11
C LEU A 42 2.42 3.65 -0.75
N TRP A 43 3.57 4.34 -0.83
CA TRP A 43 3.65 5.75 -1.23
C TRP A 43 4.44 5.98 -2.52
N GLU A 44 4.02 6.97 -3.30
CA GLU A 44 4.64 7.41 -4.56
C GLU A 44 5.48 8.68 -4.34
N ILE A 45 6.66 8.75 -4.95
CA ILE A 45 7.71 9.70 -4.56
C ILE A 45 8.17 10.65 -5.67
N GLY A 46 7.63 10.52 -6.89
CA GLY A 46 7.99 11.34 -8.05
C GLY A 46 7.80 12.84 -7.79
N PRO A 47 6.62 13.30 -7.32
CA PRO A 47 6.38 14.71 -7.04
C PRO A 47 7.30 15.27 -5.94
N ALA A 48 7.58 14.48 -4.90
CA ALA A 48 8.53 14.87 -3.86
C ALA A 48 9.95 14.99 -4.43
N ARG A 49 10.31 14.11 -5.37
CA ARG A 49 11.60 14.12 -6.04
C ARG A 49 11.74 15.29 -7.00
N ASP A 50 10.69 15.67 -7.72
CA ASP A 50 10.71 16.85 -8.59
C ASP A 50 10.76 18.16 -7.76
N TYR A 51 10.02 18.22 -6.65
CA TYR A 51 10.12 19.32 -5.70
C TYR A 51 11.56 19.53 -5.18
N LEU A 52 12.25 18.45 -4.80
CA LEU A 52 13.64 18.51 -4.37
C LEU A 52 14.59 18.92 -5.49
N ARG A 53 14.31 18.50 -6.72
CA ARG A 53 15.11 18.88 -7.89
C ARG A 53 15.02 20.38 -8.15
N ASP A 54 13.83 20.96 -8.07
CA ASP A 54 13.64 22.40 -8.30
C ASP A 54 14.25 23.24 -7.17
N ALA A 55 14.19 22.74 -5.92
CA ALA A 55 14.85 23.37 -4.78
C ALA A 55 16.38 23.38 -4.93
N ALA A 56 16.98 22.28 -5.39
CA ALA A 56 18.43 22.20 -5.62
C ALA A 56 18.88 23.07 -6.81
N TRP A 57 18.05 23.21 -7.84
CA TRP A 57 18.32 24.14 -8.93
C TRP A 57 18.36 25.60 -8.46
N ALA A 58 17.46 26.01 -7.56
CA ALA A 58 17.44 27.37 -7.01
C ALA A 58 18.69 27.69 -6.17
N ASP A 59 19.16 26.75 -5.37
CA ASP A 59 20.34 26.91 -4.50
C ASP A 59 21.63 27.13 -5.32
N HIS A 60 21.78 26.43 -6.44
CA HIS A 60 22.93 26.59 -7.33
C HIS A 60 22.92 27.92 -8.11
N HIS A 61 21.77 28.58 -8.25
CA HIS A 61 21.62 29.78 -9.08
C HIS A 61 21.71 31.11 -8.32
N TRP A 62 21.75 31.09 -6.98
CA TRP A 62 21.76 32.30 -6.14
C TRP A 62 23.07 32.49 -5.34
N HIS A 63 24.23 32.13 -5.91
CA HIS A 63 25.56 32.42 -5.36
C HIS A 63 26.29 33.57 -6.07
#